data_AF-A0A4R5IP82-F1
#
_entry.id   AF-A0A4R5IP82-F1
#
_cell.length_a   1.000
_cell.length_b   1.000
_cell.length_c   1.000
_cell.angle_alpha   90.00
_cell.angle_beta   90.00
_cell.angle_gamma   90.00
#
_symmetry.space_group_name_H-M   'P 1'
#
loop_
_entity.id
_entity.type
_entity.pdbx_description
1 polymer ?
#
loop_
_entity_poly.entity_id
_entity_poly.type
_entity_poly.pdbx_seq_one_letter_code
_entity_poly.pdbx_strand_id
1 'polypeptide(L)' 'MPANRMTMRKIKEVLRLKWACGLSHRQIARATGVSVGAVSQYAAMAKAAGL' A
#
# COMPACT_ATOMS: atom_id res chain seq x y z
N MET A 1 -14.89 -6.60 -11.89
CA MET A 1 -13.45 -6.40 -12.18
C MET A 1 -12.64 -7.09 -11.08
N PRO A 2 -11.93 -8.21 -11.33
CA PRO A 2 -11.16 -8.86 -10.28
C PRO A 2 -9.98 -7.94 -9.91
N ALA A 3 -9.92 -7.51 -8.65
CA ALA A 3 -8.79 -6.74 -8.14
C ALA A 3 -7.52 -7.56 -8.41
N ASN A 4 -6.66 -7.04 -9.30
CA ASN A 4 -5.38 -7.63 -9.64
C ASN A 4 -4.69 -8.03 -8.33
N ARG A 5 -4.68 -9.32 -8.01
CA ARG A 5 -4.35 -9.84 -6.68
C ARG A 5 -2.87 -9.59 -6.44
N MET A 6 -2.52 -8.39 -5.99
CA MET A 6 -1.21 -8.15 -5.41
C MET A 6 -1.06 -9.17 -4.30
N THR A 7 0.07 -9.88 -4.32
CA THR A 7 0.41 -10.81 -3.25
C THR A 7 0.30 -10.10 -1.91
N MET A 8 -0.26 -10.76 -0.90
CA MET A 8 -0.37 -10.23 0.48
C MET A 8 0.94 -9.62 1.00
N ARG A 9 2.07 -10.12 0.47
CA ARG A 9 3.41 -9.57 0.66
C ARG A 9 3.53 -8.09 0.29
N LYS A 10 3.06 -7.66 -0.89
CA LYS A 10 3.11 -6.27 -1.34
C LYS A 10 2.24 -5.36 -0.48
N ILE A 11 1.05 -5.81 -0.07
CA ILE A 11 0.17 -5.03 0.81
C ILE A 11 0.83 -4.81 2.17
N LYS A 12 1.39 -5.86 2.77
CA LYS A 12 2.17 -5.74 4.02
C LYS A 12 3.36 -4.81 3.86
N GLU A 13 4.06 -4.87 2.74
CA GLU A 13 5.22 -4.04 2.48
C GLU A 13 4.85 -2.56 2.31
N VAL A 14 3.75 -2.27 1.61
CA VAL A 14 3.16 -0.93 1.50
C VAL A 14 2.77 -0.39 2.89
N LEU A 15 2.10 -1.22 3.71
CA LEU A 15 1.74 -0.83 5.08
C LEU A 15 2.97 -0.57 5.94
N ARG A 16 3.97 -1.46 5.86
CA ARG A 16 5.22 -1.34 6.59
C ARG A 16 5.96 -0.07 6.19
N LEU A 17 6.10 0.22 4.90
CA LEU A 17 6.76 1.45 4.43
C LEU A 17 5.99 2.71 4.85
N LYS A 18 4.66 2.64 4.93
CA LYS A 18 3.84 3.78 5.35
C LYS A 18 3.90 4.04 6.86
N TRP A 19 3.81 3.01 7.69
CA TRP A 19 3.71 3.19 9.14
C TRP A 19 5.01 2.96 9.89
N ALA A 20 5.83 1.99 9.47
CA ALA A 20 7.14 1.78 10.09
C ALA A 20 8.19 2.77 9.58
N CYS A 21 8.03 3.28 8.36
CA CYS A 21 9.02 4.16 7.72
C CYS A 21 8.51 5.59 7.46
N GLY A 22 7.20 5.85 7.63
CA GLY A 22 6.63 7.19 7.45
C GLY A 22 6.70 7.74 6.02
N LEU A 23 6.86 6.87 5.01
CA LEU A 23 7.10 7.28 3.63
C LEU A 23 5.84 7.85 2.96
N SER A 24 6.05 8.80 2.05
CA SER A 24 4.98 9.35 1.21
C SER A 24 4.49 8.34 0.17
N HIS A 25 3.23 8.46 -0.28
CA HIS A 25 2.65 7.50 -1.25
C HIS A 25 3.46 7.39 -2.55
N ARG A 26 4.10 8.48 -2.99
CA ARG A 26 5.02 8.49 -4.15
C ARG A 26 6.30 7.69 -3.92
N GLN A 27 6.83 7.67 -2.70
CA GLN A 27 8.04 6.90 -2.37
C GLN A 27 7.69 5.42 -2.27
N ILE A 28 6.57 5.09 -1.61
CA ILE A 28 6.06 3.73 -1.52
C ILE A 28 5.79 3.17 -2.92
N ALA A 29 5.15 3.97 -3.78
CA ALA A 29 4.88 3.62 -5.17
C ALA A 29 6.17 3.25 -5.93
N ARG A 30 7.22 4.06 -5.79
CA ARG A 30 8.53 3.79 -6.39
C ARG A 30 9.21 2.55 -5.81
N ALA A 31 9.13 2.33 -4.50
CA ALA A 31 9.77 1.20 -3.83
C ALA A 31 9.08 -0.14 -4.14
N THR A 32 7.75 -0.15 -4.25
CA THR A 32 6.96 -1.38 -4.43
C THR A 32 6.51 -1.63 -5.87
N GLY A 33 6.72 -0.66 -6.77
CA GLY A 33 6.28 -0.70 -8.16
C GLY A 33 4.76 -0.61 -8.31
N VAL A 34 4.09 0.05 -7.36
CA VAL A 34 2.62 0.16 -7.28
C VAL A 34 2.20 1.58 -7.60
N SER A 35 1.10 1.77 -8.33
CA SER A 35 0.58 3.11 -8.62
C SER A 35 0.20 3.86 -7.34
N VAL A 36 0.45 5.16 -7.30
CA VAL A 36 0.13 6.03 -6.14
C VAL A 36 -1.35 5.93 -5.74
N GLY A 37 -2.27 5.83 -6.71
CA GLY A 37 -3.70 5.64 -6.45
C GLY A 37 -4.03 4.30 -5.78
N ALA A 38 -3.31 3.24 -6.14
CA ALA A 38 -3.46 1.94 -5.49
C ALA A 38 -2.91 2.00 -4.05
N VAL A 39 -1.76 2.66 -3.81
CA VAL A 39 -1.23 2.89 -2.45
C VAL A 39 -2.24 3.65 -1.58
N SER A 40 -2.92 4.65 -2.13
CA SER A 40 -3.98 5.39 -1.42
C SER A 40 -5.17 4.49 -1.06
N GLN A 41 -5.68 3.72 -2.01
CA GLN A 41 -6.77 2.77 -1.77
C GLN A 41 -6.41 1.73 -0.70
N TYR A 42 -5.20 1.14 -0.77
CA TYR A 42 -4.76 0.16 0.22
C TYR A 42 -4.56 0.77 1.60
N ALA A 43 -4.05 2.00 1.67
CA ALA A 43 -3.95 2.67 2.95
C ALA A 43 -5.32 3.02 3.55
N ALA A 44 -6.30 3.38 2.72
CA ALA A 44 -7.67 3.59 3.16
C ALA A 44 -8.30 2.28 3.63
N MET A 45 -8.09 1.18 2.89
CA MET A 45 -8.58 -0.15 3.26
C MET A 45 -7.95 -0.66 4.55
N ALA A 46 -6.64 -0.44 4.75
CA ALA A 46 -5.96 -0.78 5.99
C ALA A 46 -6.43 0.05 7.17
N LYS A 47 -6.67 1.35 6.97
CA LYS A 47 -7.26 2.22 7.98
C LYS A 47 -8.70 1.79 8.33
N ALA A 48 -9.48 1.38 7.34
CA ALA A 48 -10.82 0.82 7.54
C ALA A 48 -10.79 -0.55 8.25
N ALA A 49 -9.74 -1.34 8.03
CA ALA A 49 -9.50 -2.60 8.72
C ALA A 49 -8.99 -2.40 10.17
N GLY A 50 -8.75 -1.17 10.62
CA GLY A 50 -8.29 -0.86 11.98
C GLY A 50 -6.88 -1.38 12.27
N LEU A 51 -6.09 -1.66 11.23
CA LEU A 51 -4.67 -1.92 11.37
C LEU A 51 -3.96 -0.63 11.84
#